data_AF-A0A4R5BYX8-F1
#
_entry.id   AF-A0A4R5BYX8-F1
#
_cell.length_a   1.000
_cell.length_b   1.000
_cell.length_c   1.000
_cell.angle_alpha   90.00
_cell.angle_beta   90.00
_cell.angle_gamma   90.00
#
_symmetry.space_group_name_H-M   'P 1'
#
loop_
_entity.id
_entity.type
_entity.pdbx_description
1 polymer ?
#
loop_
_entity_poly.entity_id
_entity_poly.type
_entity_poly.pdbx_seq_one_letter_code
_entity_poly.pdbx_strand_id
1 'polypeptide(L)'
;MSRVRVLVGTRKGAFILTADGKRESWEVDGPHFGGWELYHLKASKVDPDRLFASQSMGWFGQQIQRSDDGGRSWEPVDNHFSYDGTPGTHLWYDGTPRPWEFTRVWHLEPSATDPDTFYAGVEDAALFRTTDAGRSWHELPALREHESAPNWQPGAGGMCLHTIIQAPNNPDRFYIAISAAGAFRTDDGGKSWLPINKGLQSGQIPDPDADVGHCVHRLALHRDRPDVLFMQKHWDVMRSDDAGESWYEISGDLPSDFGFPIDVHAHEPDTVYVVPILSDEQHFPPEGKLRVYRSRVGGNEWEPLTNGLPQENCYVNVLRDAMAVDELDDCGIYFGTTGGDVYVSPDSGDTWRPIVNNLPSVLSVEVQTLP
;
A
#
# COMPACT_ATOMS: atom_id res chain seq x y z
N MET A 1 19.71 20.41 -5.74
CA MET A 1 19.24 19.92 -7.06
C MET A 1 18.41 18.74 -6.66
N SER A 2 17.12 18.75 -7.01
CA SER A 2 16.22 17.72 -6.54
C SER A 2 16.73 16.33 -6.92
N ARG A 3 16.45 15.35 -6.06
CA ARG A 3 16.77 13.95 -6.26
C ARG A 3 15.55 13.10 -5.94
N VAL A 4 15.52 11.91 -6.49
CA VAL A 4 14.51 10.90 -6.16
C VAL A 4 15.19 9.67 -5.59
N ARG A 5 14.61 9.12 -4.53
CA ARG A 5 14.95 7.80 -4.00
C ARG A 5 13.71 6.90 -4.07
N VAL A 6 13.85 5.75 -4.70
CA VAL A 6 12.84 4.69 -4.77
C VAL A 6 13.30 3.54 -3.89
N LEU A 7 12.46 3.13 -2.95
CA LEU A 7 12.65 1.99 -2.07
C LEU A 7 11.84 0.82 -2.62
N VAL A 8 12.51 -0.29 -2.91
CA VAL A 8 11.88 -1.47 -3.52
C VAL A 8 12.01 -2.66 -2.60
N GLY A 9 10.88 -3.12 -2.06
CA GLY A 9 10.78 -4.37 -1.31
C GLY A 9 10.52 -5.54 -2.27
N THR A 10 11.26 -6.64 -2.13
CA THR A 10 11.10 -7.83 -2.98
C THR A 10 11.04 -9.11 -2.16
N ARG A 11 10.68 -10.22 -2.81
CA ARG A 11 10.72 -11.57 -2.21
C ARG A 11 12.13 -12.03 -1.77
N LYS A 12 13.22 -11.36 -2.15
CA LYS A 12 14.60 -11.78 -1.79
C LYS A 12 15.55 -10.64 -1.41
N GLY A 13 15.02 -9.52 -0.93
CA GLY A 13 15.82 -8.39 -0.46
C GLY A 13 15.15 -7.05 -0.72
N ALA A 14 15.78 -5.98 -0.25
CA ALA A 14 15.45 -4.60 -0.59
C ALA A 14 16.47 -4.01 -1.56
N PHE A 15 16.01 -3.06 -2.36
CA PHE A 15 16.86 -2.26 -3.25
C PHE A 15 16.53 -0.78 -3.08
N ILE A 16 17.54 0.07 -3.14
CA ILE A 16 17.41 1.52 -3.10
C ILE A 16 17.88 2.05 -4.46
N LEU A 17 16.97 2.67 -5.20
CA LEU A 17 17.24 3.23 -6.52
C LEU A 17 17.28 4.74 -6.40
N THR A 18 18.34 5.39 -6.86
CA THR A 18 18.46 6.85 -6.76
C THR A 18 18.76 7.50 -8.10
N ALA A 19 18.19 8.69 -8.31
CA ALA A 19 18.44 9.52 -9.48
C ALA A 19 18.40 11.01 -9.10
N ASP A 20 18.93 11.86 -9.99
CA ASP A 20 18.63 13.29 -9.93
C ASP A 20 17.18 13.57 -10.39
N GLY A 21 16.74 14.83 -10.29
CA GLY A 21 15.38 15.23 -10.65
C GLY A 21 15.00 14.98 -12.12
N LYS A 22 15.96 14.73 -13.01
CA LYS A 22 15.67 14.35 -14.41
C LYS A 22 15.23 12.90 -14.52
N ARG A 23 15.58 12.06 -13.53
CA ARG A 23 15.20 10.64 -13.44
C ARG A 23 15.68 9.79 -14.62
N GLU A 24 16.72 10.23 -15.34
CA GLU A 24 17.22 9.59 -16.58
C GLU A 24 18.25 8.50 -16.33
N SER A 25 19.09 8.65 -15.31
CA SER A 25 20.13 7.71 -14.92
C SER A 25 19.97 7.35 -13.46
N TRP A 26 20.05 6.04 -13.17
CA TRP A 26 19.75 5.50 -11.86
C TRP A 26 20.94 4.73 -11.30
N GLU A 27 21.26 4.96 -10.03
CA GLU A 27 22.09 4.10 -9.23
C GLU A 27 21.21 3.05 -8.55
N VAL A 28 21.61 1.78 -8.61
CA VAL A 28 20.90 0.65 -8.00
C VAL A 28 21.77 0.12 -6.87
N ASP A 29 21.32 0.30 -5.63
CA ASP A 29 22.00 -0.18 -4.43
C ASP A 29 21.24 -1.38 -3.82
N GLY A 30 21.96 -2.47 -3.57
CA GLY A 30 21.43 -3.73 -3.05
C GLY A 30 22.05 -5.00 -3.68
N PRO A 31 21.53 -6.20 -3.35
CA PRO A 31 20.42 -6.42 -2.42
C PRO A 31 20.82 -6.13 -0.96
N HIS A 32 20.03 -5.30 -0.30
CA HIS A 32 19.99 -5.25 1.16
C HIS A 32 19.20 -6.45 1.67
N PHE A 33 19.64 -7.06 2.77
CA PHE A 33 18.95 -8.20 3.39
C PHE A 33 18.73 -9.38 2.43
N GLY A 34 19.76 -9.73 1.66
CA GLY A 34 19.66 -10.78 0.64
C GLY A 34 19.06 -12.08 1.18
N GLY A 35 18.00 -12.56 0.51
CA GLY A 35 17.29 -13.79 0.88
C GLY A 35 16.08 -13.61 1.80
N TRP A 36 15.86 -12.42 2.35
CA TRP A 36 14.66 -12.09 3.13
C TRP A 36 13.52 -11.60 2.22
N GLU A 37 12.27 -11.82 2.62
CA GLU A 37 11.13 -11.14 1.98
C GLU A 37 10.96 -9.77 2.63
N LEU A 38 10.90 -8.74 1.81
CA LEU A 38 10.77 -7.35 2.24
C LEU A 38 9.39 -6.88 1.84
N TYR A 39 8.45 -6.97 2.78
CA TYR A 39 7.05 -6.64 2.55
C TYR A 39 6.90 -5.14 2.26
N HIS A 40 7.55 -4.31 3.06
CA HIS A 40 7.47 -2.87 2.92
C HIS A 40 8.72 -2.18 3.46
N LEU A 41 9.13 -1.09 2.81
CA LEU A 41 10.12 -0.15 3.33
C LEU A 41 9.59 1.25 3.10
N LYS A 42 9.60 2.08 4.13
CA LYS A 42 9.10 3.45 4.06
C LYS A 42 10.02 4.37 4.83
N ALA A 43 10.09 5.60 4.38
CA ALA A 43 10.96 6.61 4.92
C ALA A 43 10.17 7.78 5.46
N SER A 44 10.65 8.39 6.55
CA SER A 44 9.99 9.56 7.13
C SER A 44 10.02 10.74 6.15
N LYS A 45 8.92 11.49 6.12
CA LYS A 45 8.85 12.79 5.43
C LYS A 45 9.55 13.90 6.23
N VAL A 46 9.71 13.72 7.54
CA VAL A 46 10.27 14.72 8.47
C VAL A 46 11.78 14.61 8.58
N ASP A 47 12.29 13.38 8.71
CA ASP A 47 13.72 13.05 8.61
C ASP A 47 13.91 12.08 7.43
N PRO A 48 14.27 12.58 6.24
CA PRO A 48 14.44 11.72 5.08
C PRO A 48 15.48 10.61 5.28
N ASP A 49 16.43 10.72 6.19
CA ASP A 49 17.41 9.66 6.44
C ASP A 49 16.87 8.54 7.35
N ARG A 50 15.70 8.73 7.96
CA ARG A 50 14.97 7.73 8.76
C ARG A 50 14.16 6.78 7.89
N LEU A 51 14.59 5.53 7.77
CA LEU A 51 13.87 4.48 7.05
C LEU A 51 13.54 3.32 7.97
N PHE A 52 12.40 2.68 7.74
CA PHE A 52 12.04 1.39 8.33
C PHE A 52 11.87 0.34 7.24
N ALA A 53 12.23 -0.90 7.55
CA ALA A 53 12.04 -2.05 6.67
C ALA A 53 11.39 -3.20 7.43
N SER A 54 10.32 -3.75 6.85
CA SER A 54 9.67 -4.97 7.33
C SER A 54 10.24 -6.19 6.61
N GLN A 55 11.10 -6.93 7.33
CA GLN A 55 11.60 -8.22 6.90
C GLN A 55 10.73 -9.33 7.44
N SER A 56 10.40 -10.31 6.62
CA SER A 56 9.74 -11.53 7.06
C SER A 56 10.30 -12.73 6.31
N MET A 57 10.47 -13.85 7.01
CA MET A 57 10.68 -15.14 6.35
C MET A 57 10.25 -16.29 7.24
N GLY A 58 9.86 -17.42 6.64
CA GLY A 58 9.32 -18.57 7.37
C GLY A 58 10.25 -19.21 8.41
N TRP A 59 11.57 -18.98 8.35
CA TRP A 59 12.52 -19.56 9.32
C TRP A 59 12.83 -18.64 10.51
N PHE A 60 12.93 -17.33 10.29
CA PHE A 60 13.35 -16.37 11.33
C PHE A 60 12.22 -15.43 11.76
N GLY A 61 11.04 -15.57 11.16
CA GLY A 61 9.86 -14.75 11.44
C GLY A 61 10.02 -13.32 10.95
N GLN A 62 9.28 -12.41 11.59
CA GLN A 62 9.39 -10.97 11.40
C GLN A 62 10.72 -10.43 11.96
N GLN A 63 11.31 -9.44 11.29
CA GLN A 63 12.29 -8.49 11.85
C GLN A 63 11.98 -7.07 11.37
N ILE A 64 12.15 -6.06 12.22
CA ILE A 64 12.12 -4.66 11.82
C ILE A 64 13.55 -4.12 11.80
N GLN A 65 13.91 -3.49 10.69
CA GLN A 65 15.16 -2.75 10.58
C GLN A 65 14.89 -1.27 10.51
N ARG A 66 15.84 -0.50 11.03
CA ARG A 66 15.88 0.95 10.89
C ARG A 66 17.18 1.37 10.22
N SER A 67 17.10 2.40 9.40
CA SER A 67 18.25 3.16 8.92
C SER A 67 18.11 4.62 9.32
N ASP A 68 19.24 5.22 9.67
CA ASP A 68 19.36 6.62 10.11
C ASP A 68 20.29 7.42 9.18
N ASP A 69 20.70 6.83 8.06
CA ASP A 69 21.63 7.40 7.09
C ASP A 69 21.14 7.24 5.63
N GLY A 70 19.82 7.13 5.48
CA GLY A 70 19.18 7.06 4.18
C GLY A 70 19.26 5.70 3.50
N GLY A 71 19.50 4.64 4.27
CA GLY A 71 19.55 3.24 3.82
C GLY A 71 20.95 2.71 3.52
N ARG A 72 22.02 3.44 3.89
CA ARG A 72 23.41 2.99 3.70
C ARG A 72 23.82 1.96 4.75
N SER A 73 23.29 2.09 5.96
CA SER A 73 23.42 1.11 7.03
C SER A 73 22.09 0.87 7.72
N TRP A 74 21.94 -0.32 8.29
CA TRP A 74 20.71 -0.79 8.90
C TRP A 74 21.00 -1.49 10.22
N GLU A 75 20.12 -1.30 11.19
CA GLU A 75 20.16 -2.00 12.47
C GLU A 75 18.79 -2.57 12.84
N PRO A 76 18.74 -3.77 13.47
CA PRO A 76 17.50 -4.32 13.98
C PRO A 76 17.00 -3.48 15.16
N VAL A 77 15.70 -3.23 15.21
CA VAL A 77 15.04 -2.56 16.32
C VAL A 77 14.07 -3.51 17.02
N ASP A 78 13.24 -3.02 17.95
CA ASP A 78 12.29 -3.88 18.63
C ASP A 78 11.33 -4.54 17.64
N ASN A 79 10.96 -5.77 17.99
CA ASN A 79 10.20 -6.67 17.14
C ASN A 79 9.11 -7.39 17.94
N HIS A 80 8.73 -6.84 19.10
CA HIS A 80 7.73 -7.44 19.99
C HIS A 80 6.36 -6.79 19.73
N PHE A 81 5.58 -7.40 18.84
CA PHE A 81 4.21 -6.99 18.52
C PHE A 81 3.21 -7.75 19.40
N SER A 82 3.08 -7.34 20.67
CA SER A 82 2.17 -7.98 21.63
C SER A 82 0.81 -7.30 21.62
N TYR A 83 -0.27 -8.09 21.54
CA TYR A 83 -1.63 -7.57 21.71
C TYR A 83 -1.90 -7.18 23.17
N ASP A 84 -2.51 -6.02 23.35
CA ASP A 84 -2.98 -5.53 24.64
C ASP A 84 -4.20 -6.35 25.11
N GLY A 85 -4.16 -6.75 26.38
CA GLY A 85 -5.24 -7.52 26.99
C GLY A 85 -5.34 -8.97 26.49
N THR A 86 -6.57 -9.50 26.45
CA THR A 86 -6.83 -10.84 25.90
C THR A 86 -7.16 -10.68 24.42
N PRO A 87 -6.40 -11.28 23.48
CA PRO A 87 -6.55 -10.99 22.05
C PRO A 87 -7.96 -11.22 21.50
N GLY A 88 -8.68 -12.22 22.02
CA GLY A 88 -10.00 -12.62 21.52
C GLY A 88 -9.88 -13.54 20.30
N THR A 89 -10.89 -13.54 19.43
CA THR A 89 -10.92 -14.35 18.20
C THR A 89 -11.49 -13.59 17.01
N HIS A 90 -11.16 -14.02 15.80
CA HIS A 90 -11.83 -13.68 14.53
C HIS A 90 -12.19 -14.95 13.76
N LEU A 91 -12.86 -14.85 12.61
CA LEU A 91 -13.18 -16.02 11.78
C LEU A 91 -11.97 -16.44 10.92
N TRP A 92 -11.81 -17.74 10.71
CA TRP A 92 -10.84 -18.32 9.78
C TRP A 92 -11.47 -18.61 8.42
N TYR A 93 -10.67 -19.10 7.46
CA TYR A 93 -11.13 -19.44 6.10
C TYR A 93 -12.35 -20.39 6.07
N ASP A 94 -12.50 -21.24 7.09
CA ASP A 94 -13.60 -22.19 7.24
C ASP A 94 -14.78 -21.65 8.07
N GLY A 95 -14.76 -20.37 8.45
CA GLY A 95 -15.76 -19.74 9.31
C GLY A 95 -15.68 -20.14 10.78
N THR A 96 -14.63 -20.86 11.21
CA THR A 96 -14.43 -21.18 12.62
C THR A 96 -13.69 -20.06 13.36
N PRO A 97 -14.05 -19.74 14.62
CA PRO A 97 -13.28 -18.77 15.40
C PRO A 97 -11.85 -19.25 15.67
N ARG A 98 -10.88 -18.36 15.46
CA ARG A 98 -9.46 -18.56 15.78
C ARG A 98 -8.91 -17.38 16.58
N PRO A 99 -7.95 -17.61 17.50
CA PRO A 99 -7.29 -16.52 18.20
C PRO A 99 -6.65 -15.54 17.23
N TRP A 100 -6.63 -14.27 17.58
CA TRP A 100 -5.77 -13.30 16.91
C TRP A 100 -4.31 -13.68 17.13
N GLU A 101 -3.54 -13.77 16.05
CA GLU A 101 -2.13 -14.11 16.09
C GLU A 101 -1.31 -13.11 15.28
N PHE A 102 -0.18 -12.67 15.84
CA PHE A 102 0.78 -11.87 15.09
C PHE A 102 1.55 -12.80 14.13
N THR A 103 1.55 -12.45 12.85
CA THR A 103 2.22 -13.16 11.76
C THR A 103 3.37 -12.33 11.20
N ARG A 104 3.09 -11.10 10.76
CA ARG A 104 4.08 -10.20 10.14
C ARG A 104 3.59 -8.76 10.10
N VAL A 105 4.53 -7.82 9.97
CA VAL A 105 4.26 -6.42 9.63
C VAL A 105 4.10 -6.33 8.12
N TRP A 106 2.92 -5.95 7.68
CA TRP A 106 2.57 -5.84 6.28
C TRP A 106 2.93 -4.46 5.71
N HIS A 107 2.58 -3.40 6.42
CA HIS A 107 2.75 -2.00 5.98
C HIS A 107 3.37 -1.14 7.08
N LEU A 108 4.21 -0.19 6.70
CA LEU A 108 4.82 0.79 7.58
C LEU A 108 4.45 2.20 7.11
N GLU A 109 3.96 3.03 8.04
CA GLU A 109 3.58 4.41 7.74
C GLU A 109 4.24 5.37 8.74
N PRO A 110 5.15 6.27 8.31
CA PRO A 110 5.75 7.28 9.18
C PRO A 110 4.72 8.32 9.58
N SER A 111 4.87 8.91 10.77
CA SER A 111 4.14 10.12 11.13
C SER A 111 4.47 11.26 10.15
N ALA A 112 3.46 12.06 9.82
CA ALA A 112 3.64 13.26 9.02
C ALA A 112 4.42 14.38 9.74
N THR A 113 4.56 14.29 11.07
CA THR A 113 5.05 15.41 11.91
C THR A 113 6.16 15.04 12.89
N ASP A 114 6.44 13.76 13.08
CA ASP A 114 7.44 13.28 14.04
C ASP A 114 8.30 12.18 13.40
N PRO A 115 9.63 12.38 13.27
CA PRO A 115 10.52 11.38 12.67
C PRO A 115 10.62 10.07 13.47
N ASP A 116 10.33 10.09 14.78
CA ASP A 116 10.45 8.91 15.64
C ASP A 116 9.14 8.13 15.79
N THR A 117 8.04 8.64 15.21
CA THR A 117 6.74 7.98 15.23
C THR A 117 6.47 7.24 13.91
N PHE A 118 6.18 5.95 14.01
CA PHE A 118 5.76 5.10 12.89
C PHE A 118 4.57 4.23 13.30
N TYR A 119 3.73 3.90 12.33
CA TYR A 119 2.62 2.96 12.46
C TYR A 119 2.93 1.70 11.67
N ALA A 120 2.57 0.55 12.22
CA ALA A 120 2.73 -0.75 11.59
C ALA A 120 1.37 -1.43 11.47
N GLY A 121 0.96 -1.69 10.22
CA GLY A 121 -0.18 -2.55 9.90
C GLY A 121 0.29 -3.99 9.84
N VAL A 122 -0.38 -4.88 10.59
CA VAL A 122 0.05 -6.28 10.71
C VAL A 122 -0.98 -7.25 10.16
N GLU A 123 -0.54 -8.49 10.00
CA GLU A 123 -1.38 -9.68 9.88
C GLU A 123 -1.25 -10.44 11.22
N ASP A 124 -2.33 -10.73 11.96
CA ASP A 124 -3.74 -10.46 11.68
C ASP A 124 -4.19 -9.02 12.06
N ALA A 125 -4.74 -8.31 11.07
CA ALA A 125 -5.36 -6.96 11.06
C ALA A 125 -5.35 -6.08 12.34
N ALA A 126 -4.18 -5.89 12.93
CA ALA A 126 -3.98 -4.97 14.05
C ALA A 126 -3.07 -3.79 13.65
N LEU A 127 -3.16 -2.73 14.44
CA LEU A 127 -2.38 -1.51 14.25
C LEU A 127 -1.47 -1.32 15.45
N PHE A 128 -0.17 -1.18 15.17
CA PHE A 128 0.84 -0.87 16.17
C PHE A 128 1.44 0.51 15.90
N ARG A 129 1.97 1.13 16.96
CA ARG A 129 2.66 2.40 16.90
C ARG A 129 3.95 2.33 17.71
N THR A 130 5.01 2.90 17.16
CA THR A 130 6.19 3.33 17.91
C THR A 130 6.21 4.85 17.97
N THR A 131 6.78 5.40 19.04
CA THR A 131 7.05 6.84 19.23
C THR A 131 8.49 7.09 19.66
N ASP A 132 9.35 6.08 19.51
CA ASP A 132 10.74 6.08 19.99
C ASP A 132 11.69 5.47 18.94
N ALA A 133 11.38 5.70 17.67
CA ALA A 133 12.13 5.20 16.52
C ALA A 133 12.30 3.67 16.55
N GLY A 134 11.23 2.95 16.88
CA GLY A 134 11.17 1.50 16.83
C GLY A 134 11.82 0.79 18.01
N ARG A 135 12.22 1.51 19.08
CA ARG A 135 12.77 0.87 20.29
C ARG A 135 11.69 0.14 21.08
N SER A 136 10.43 0.49 20.89
CA SER A 136 9.27 -0.27 21.38
C SER A 136 8.06 -0.07 20.46
N TRP A 137 7.24 -1.12 20.35
CA TRP A 137 5.96 -1.09 19.65
C TRP A 137 4.81 -1.31 20.63
N HIS A 138 3.74 -0.53 20.45
CA HIS A 138 2.53 -0.59 21.27
C HIS A 138 1.31 -0.74 20.37
N GLU A 139 0.40 -1.64 20.71
CA GLU A 139 -0.86 -1.78 19.98
C GLU A 139 -1.74 -0.53 20.15
N LEU A 140 -2.51 -0.20 19.12
CA LEU A 140 -3.70 0.63 19.19
C LEU A 140 -4.94 -0.30 19.19
N PRO A 141 -5.38 -0.79 20.37
CA PRO A 141 -6.25 -1.97 20.45
C PRO A 141 -7.67 -1.75 19.95
N ALA A 142 -8.14 -0.50 19.89
CA ALA A 142 -9.51 -0.16 19.54
C ALA A 142 -9.98 -0.72 18.18
N LEU A 143 -9.04 -0.96 17.26
CA LEU A 143 -9.36 -1.59 15.97
C LEU A 143 -9.68 -3.08 16.14
N ARG A 144 -8.81 -3.83 16.81
CA ARG A 144 -9.02 -5.26 17.08
C ARG A 144 -10.18 -5.50 18.03
N GLU A 145 -10.42 -4.57 18.97
CA GLU A 145 -11.52 -4.62 19.92
C GLU A 145 -12.84 -4.08 19.35
N HIS A 146 -12.85 -3.63 18.09
CA HIS A 146 -14.05 -3.17 17.41
C HIS A 146 -15.13 -4.28 17.41
N GLU A 147 -16.40 -3.91 17.57
CA GLU A 147 -17.50 -4.87 17.73
C GLU A 147 -17.68 -5.84 16.55
N SER A 148 -17.24 -5.42 15.36
CA SER A 148 -17.29 -6.24 14.14
C SER A 148 -16.08 -7.17 13.98
N ALA A 149 -14.99 -6.97 14.72
CA ALA A 149 -13.73 -7.70 14.57
C ALA A 149 -13.87 -9.23 14.72
N PRO A 150 -14.72 -9.77 15.62
CA PRO A 150 -14.95 -11.21 15.70
C PRO A 150 -15.54 -11.84 14.43
N ASN A 151 -16.12 -11.04 13.54
CA ASN A 151 -16.73 -11.49 12.28
C ASN A 151 -15.81 -11.29 11.07
N TRP A 152 -14.63 -10.71 11.24
CA TRP A 152 -13.68 -10.54 10.13
C TRP A 152 -13.10 -11.90 9.73
N GLN A 153 -12.90 -12.08 8.43
CA GLN A 153 -12.45 -13.33 7.84
C GLN A 153 -11.35 -13.04 6.81
N PRO A 154 -10.22 -13.76 6.82
CA PRO A 154 -9.16 -13.56 5.85
C PRO A 154 -9.62 -13.88 4.42
N GLY A 155 -9.16 -13.06 3.46
CA GLY A 155 -9.12 -13.44 2.05
C GLY A 155 -7.87 -14.28 1.75
N ALA A 156 -7.73 -14.78 0.51
CA ALA A 156 -6.63 -15.68 0.13
C ALA A 156 -5.21 -15.14 0.39
N GLY A 157 -5.06 -13.81 0.51
CA GLY A 157 -3.79 -13.15 0.86
C GLY A 157 -3.47 -13.05 2.35
N GLY A 158 -4.31 -13.59 3.24
CA GLY A 158 -4.25 -13.38 4.70
C GLY A 158 -4.98 -12.12 5.14
N MET A 159 -5.27 -11.99 6.45
CA MET A 159 -5.99 -10.85 7.03
C MET A 159 -5.04 -9.69 7.32
N CYS A 160 -4.63 -8.96 6.29
CA CYS A 160 -3.56 -7.96 6.39
C CYS A 160 -4.09 -6.51 6.44
N LEU A 161 -3.63 -5.74 7.43
CA LEU A 161 -3.76 -4.28 7.44
C LEU A 161 -2.64 -3.70 6.58
N HIS A 162 -2.99 -3.25 5.37
CA HIS A 162 -2.02 -2.86 4.33
C HIS A 162 -2.04 -1.37 3.99
N THR A 163 -3.15 -0.66 4.23
CA THR A 163 -3.21 0.78 3.98
C THR A 163 -3.33 1.51 5.30
N ILE A 164 -2.48 2.51 5.51
CA ILE A 164 -2.57 3.49 6.61
C ILE A 164 -2.33 4.85 5.97
N ILE A 165 -3.32 5.74 6.04
CA ILE A 165 -3.22 7.09 5.50
C ILE A 165 -3.57 8.09 6.59
N GLN A 166 -2.65 8.99 6.90
CA GLN A 166 -2.89 10.15 7.76
C GLN A 166 -3.53 11.27 6.94
N ALA A 167 -4.63 11.84 7.43
CA ALA A 167 -5.26 12.97 6.76
C ALA A 167 -4.35 14.22 6.87
N PRO A 168 -3.98 14.88 5.74
CA PRO A 168 -3.05 16.01 5.74
C PRO A 168 -3.50 17.21 6.59
N ASN A 169 -4.81 17.39 6.77
CA ASN A 169 -5.41 18.52 7.47
C ASN A 169 -5.87 18.18 8.90
N ASN A 170 -5.76 16.93 9.33
CA ASN A 170 -6.20 16.48 10.65
C ASN A 170 -5.30 15.34 11.16
N PRO A 171 -4.38 15.61 12.10
CA PRO A 171 -3.46 14.59 12.62
C PRO A 171 -4.14 13.49 13.43
N ASP A 172 -5.39 13.69 13.86
CA ASP A 172 -6.18 12.66 14.56
C ASP A 172 -6.99 11.78 13.60
N ARG A 173 -7.06 12.14 12.31
CA ARG A 173 -7.78 11.35 11.31
C ARG A 173 -6.86 10.42 10.53
N PHE A 174 -7.21 9.13 10.57
CA PHE A 174 -6.55 8.10 9.78
C PHE A 174 -7.60 7.32 8.99
N TYR A 175 -7.23 6.91 7.80
CA TYR A 175 -7.93 5.90 7.02
C TYR A 175 -7.08 4.64 6.97
N ILE A 176 -7.70 3.49 7.16
CA ILE A 176 -7.03 2.20 7.02
C ILE A 176 -7.83 1.27 6.12
N ALA A 177 -7.15 0.29 5.53
CA ALA A 177 -7.81 -0.78 4.79
C ALA A 177 -7.21 -2.15 5.16
N ILE A 178 -8.11 -3.12 5.25
CA ILE A 178 -7.83 -4.50 5.62
C ILE A 178 -8.41 -5.43 4.55
N SER A 179 -7.57 -6.34 4.05
CA SER A 179 -8.00 -7.46 3.19
C SER A 179 -8.12 -8.71 4.07
N ALA A 180 -9.29 -9.26 4.40
CA ALA A 180 -10.62 -8.72 4.20
C ALA A 180 -11.25 -8.34 5.55
N ALA A 181 -11.87 -7.17 5.57
CA ALA A 181 -12.71 -6.60 6.64
C ALA A 181 -13.32 -5.29 6.12
N GLY A 182 -12.61 -4.59 5.24
CA GLY A 182 -13.06 -3.34 4.61
C GLY A 182 -12.12 -2.19 4.94
N ALA A 183 -12.62 -0.99 4.76
CA ALA A 183 -11.98 0.26 5.17
C ALA A 183 -12.56 0.77 6.49
N PHE A 184 -11.71 1.41 7.29
CA PHE A 184 -12.09 2.05 8.55
C PHE A 184 -11.48 3.44 8.64
N ARG A 185 -12.18 4.36 9.30
CA ARG A 185 -11.70 5.71 9.63
C ARG A 185 -11.69 5.91 11.13
N THR A 186 -10.67 6.57 11.63
CA THR A 186 -10.67 7.16 12.97
C THR A 186 -10.63 8.68 12.84
N ASP A 187 -11.21 9.37 13.80
CA ASP A 187 -11.20 10.84 13.91
C ASP A 187 -10.59 11.31 15.26
N ASP A 188 -10.06 10.38 16.06
CA ASP A 188 -9.59 10.62 17.44
C ASP A 188 -8.22 10.00 17.76
N GLY A 189 -7.42 9.77 16.71
CA GLY A 189 -6.06 9.23 16.80
C GLY A 189 -6.03 7.72 17.05
N GLY A 190 -7.05 6.99 16.62
CA GLY A 190 -7.14 5.53 16.71
C GLY A 190 -7.75 5.01 18.01
N LYS A 191 -8.44 5.86 18.79
CA LYS A 191 -9.14 5.45 20.03
C LYS A 191 -10.51 4.85 19.72
N SER A 192 -11.10 5.22 18.60
CA SER A 192 -12.29 4.58 18.02
C SER A 192 -12.19 4.52 16.50
N TRP A 193 -12.92 3.58 15.91
CA TRP A 193 -12.92 3.31 14.47
C TRP A 193 -14.35 3.21 13.96
N LEU A 194 -14.59 3.81 12.79
CA LEU A 194 -15.84 3.77 12.05
C LEU A 194 -15.63 2.94 10.77
N PRO A 195 -16.41 1.88 10.52
CA PRO A 195 -16.45 1.24 9.21
C PRO A 195 -16.91 2.25 8.14
N ILE A 196 -16.15 2.37 7.05
CA ILE A 196 -16.44 3.31 5.95
C ILE A 196 -16.62 2.54 4.64
N ASN A 197 -17.60 1.64 4.61
CA ASN A 197 -17.84 0.69 3.51
C ASN A 197 -19.21 0.84 2.83
N LYS A 198 -19.99 1.85 3.21
CA LYS A 198 -21.32 2.05 2.66
C LYS A 198 -21.26 2.29 1.15
N GLY A 199 -22.05 1.52 0.39
CA GLY A 199 -22.07 1.59 -1.07
C GLY A 199 -21.15 0.57 -1.75
N LEU A 200 -20.30 -0.14 -1.01
CA LEU A 200 -19.57 -1.30 -1.52
C LEU A 200 -20.53 -2.50 -1.66
N GLN A 201 -20.26 -3.35 -2.66
CA GLN A 201 -20.96 -4.62 -2.85
C GLN A 201 -19.96 -5.76 -3.11
N SER A 202 -20.14 -6.89 -2.44
CA SER A 202 -19.29 -8.08 -2.60
C SER A 202 -20.15 -9.35 -2.65
N GLY A 203 -20.33 -9.94 -3.83
CA GLY A 203 -21.15 -11.17 -3.99
C GLY A 203 -20.58 -12.43 -3.30
N GLN A 204 -19.36 -12.36 -2.78
CA GLN A 204 -18.60 -13.48 -2.20
C GLN A 204 -18.69 -13.54 -0.68
N ILE A 205 -19.32 -12.54 -0.04
CA ILE A 205 -19.63 -12.56 1.39
C ILE A 205 -21.13 -12.88 1.60
N PRO A 206 -21.53 -13.41 2.77
CA PRO A 206 -22.92 -13.86 2.99
C PRO A 206 -23.97 -12.76 2.80
N ASP A 207 -23.63 -11.53 3.17
CA ASP A 207 -24.44 -10.33 3.00
C ASP A 207 -23.68 -9.33 2.12
N PRO A 208 -24.02 -9.20 0.83
CA PRO A 208 -23.19 -8.47 -0.13
C PRO A 208 -22.98 -6.98 0.18
N ASP A 209 -23.89 -6.35 0.91
CA ASP A 209 -23.85 -4.95 1.33
C ASP A 209 -23.58 -4.78 2.84
N ALA A 210 -22.98 -5.78 3.48
CA ALA A 210 -22.58 -5.72 4.88
C ALA A 210 -21.60 -4.56 5.17
N ASP A 211 -21.65 -4.00 6.38
CA ASP A 211 -20.74 -2.92 6.78
C ASP A 211 -19.26 -3.33 6.84
N VAL A 212 -18.97 -4.64 6.86
CA VAL A 212 -17.62 -5.23 6.90
C VAL A 212 -17.54 -6.54 6.12
N GLY A 213 -16.31 -6.99 5.85
CA GLY A 213 -16.00 -8.24 5.15
C GLY A 213 -15.54 -8.01 3.70
N HIS A 214 -15.60 -6.78 3.21
CA HIS A 214 -15.08 -6.45 1.89
C HIS A 214 -13.55 -6.63 1.81
N CYS A 215 -13.08 -7.12 0.67
CA CYS A 215 -11.67 -7.22 0.37
C CYS A 215 -11.23 -5.94 -0.36
N VAL A 216 -10.69 -4.98 0.39
CA VAL A 216 -10.10 -3.75 -0.18
C VAL A 216 -8.64 -4.02 -0.50
N HIS A 217 -8.15 -3.64 -1.68
CA HIS A 217 -6.75 -3.84 -2.06
C HIS A 217 -5.86 -2.63 -1.79
N ARG A 218 -6.36 -1.39 -1.97
CA ARG A 218 -5.62 -0.17 -1.68
C ARG A 218 -6.57 1.04 -1.59
N LEU A 219 -6.26 1.98 -0.70
CA LEU A 219 -6.85 3.34 -0.73
C LEU A 219 -5.80 4.35 -1.17
N ALA A 220 -6.24 5.43 -1.78
CA ALA A 220 -5.44 6.61 -2.07
C ALA A 220 -6.28 7.88 -1.87
N LEU A 221 -5.63 9.00 -1.52
CA LEU A 221 -6.26 10.31 -1.46
C LEU A 221 -5.27 11.39 -1.91
N HIS A 222 -5.79 12.53 -2.33
CA HIS A 222 -4.97 13.69 -2.64
C HIS A 222 -4.82 14.62 -1.44
N ARG A 223 -3.62 15.17 -1.22
CA ARG A 223 -3.36 16.07 -0.09
C ARG A 223 -4.26 17.31 -0.04
N ASP A 224 -4.60 17.85 -1.22
CA ASP A 224 -5.42 19.06 -1.36
C ASP A 224 -6.93 18.76 -1.30
N ARG A 225 -7.34 17.49 -1.35
CA ARG A 225 -8.74 17.04 -1.21
C ARG A 225 -8.82 15.85 -0.24
N PRO A 226 -8.57 16.07 1.06
CA PRO A 226 -8.40 15.01 2.06
C PRO A 226 -9.70 14.23 2.42
N ASP A 227 -10.85 14.71 1.94
CA ASP A 227 -12.14 14.02 2.07
C ASP A 227 -12.51 13.22 0.79
N VAL A 228 -11.72 13.34 -0.28
CA VAL A 228 -11.92 12.55 -1.50
C VAL A 228 -10.97 11.35 -1.48
N LEU A 229 -11.52 10.14 -1.49
CA LEU A 229 -10.77 8.90 -1.48
C LEU A 229 -11.07 8.08 -2.73
N PHE A 230 -10.05 7.37 -3.19
CA PHE A 230 -10.13 6.39 -4.26
C PHE A 230 -9.74 5.03 -3.71
N MET A 231 -10.40 3.98 -4.20
CA MET A 231 -10.21 2.61 -3.74
C MET A 231 -10.11 1.67 -4.92
N GLN A 232 -9.05 0.87 -4.95
CA GLN A 232 -9.08 -0.40 -5.67
C GLN A 232 -9.61 -1.43 -4.69
N LYS A 233 -10.82 -1.92 -4.93
CA LYS A 233 -11.39 -3.06 -4.21
C LYS A 233 -11.01 -4.34 -4.97
N HIS A 234 -11.32 -5.52 -4.40
CA HIS A 234 -11.09 -6.80 -5.07
C HIS A 234 -11.62 -6.80 -6.50
N TRP A 235 -12.91 -6.51 -6.64
CA TRP A 235 -13.50 -6.01 -7.89
C TRP A 235 -13.92 -4.57 -7.66
N ASP A 236 -14.01 -3.81 -8.74
CA ASP A 236 -14.42 -2.41 -8.81
C ASP A 236 -13.31 -1.42 -8.42
N VAL A 237 -13.31 -0.29 -9.13
CA VAL A 237 -12.63 0.93 -8.70
C VAL A 237 -13.69 1.86 -8.13
N MET A 238 -13.50 2.32 -6.89
CA MET A 238 -14.50 3.11 -6.17
C MET A 238 -13.97 4.50 -5.81
N ARG A 239 -14.90 5.44 -5.66
CA ARG A 239 -14.64 6.80 -5.17
C ARG A 239 -15.60 7.16 -4.05
N SER A 240 -15.09 7.91 -3.09
CA SER A 240 -15.86 8.63 -2.07
C SER A 240 -15.48 10.10 -2.13
N ASP A 241 -16.47 10.99 -2.02
CA ASP A 241 -16.27 12.44 -1.93
C ASP A 241 -16.56 13.00 -0.52
N ASP A 242 -16.78 12.10 0.44
CA ASP A 242 -17.31 12.39 1.78
C ASP A 242 -16.54 11.65 2.88
N ALA A 243 -15.22 11.55 2.75
CA ALA A 243 -14.32 10.93 3.72
C ALA A 243 -14.66 9.46 4.03
N GLY A 244 -15.15 8.72 3.02
CA GLY A 244 -15.52 7.31 3.11
C GLY A 244 -16.93 7.05 3.63
N GLU A 245 -17.74 8.08 3.90
CA GLU A 245 -19.13 7.90 4.36
C GLU A 245 -20.01 7.19 3.32
N SER A 246 -19.72 7.39 2.03
CA SER A 246 -20.31 6.62 0.95
C SER A 246 -19.40 6.45 -0.27
N TRP A 247 -19.51 5.30 -0.91
CA TRP A 247 -18.74 4.92 -2.10
C TRP A 247 -19.65 4.73 -3.31
N TYR A 248 -19.14 5.10 -4.47
CA TYR A 248 -19.75 4.80 -5.76
C TYR A 248 -18.69 4.31 -6.75
N GLU A 249 -19.12 3.46 -7.67
CA GLU A 249 -18.24 2.85 -8.66
C GLU A 249 -17.80 3.87 -9.72
N ILE A 250 -16.52 3.78 -10.09
CA ILE A 250 -15.86 4.59 -11.12
C ILE A 250 -15.04 3.74 -12.11
N SER A 251 -15.32 2.43 -12.21
CA SER A 251 -14.61 1.51 -13.11
C SER A 251 -14.75 1.92 -14.58
N GLY A 252 -15.96 2.33 -15.00
CA GLY A 252 -16.22 2.87 -16.34
C GLY A 252 -15.80 1.98 -17.50
N ASP A 253 -14.88 2.49 -18.33
CA ASP A 253 -14.38 1.83 -19.55
C ASP A 253 -13.09 1.03 -19.38
N LEU A 254 -12.70 0.72 -18.14
CA LEU A 254 -11.56 -0.18 -17.88
C LEU A 254 -11.77 -1.56 -18.53
N PRO A 255 -10.70 -2.22 -19.03
CA PRO A 255 -10.79 -3.55 -19.63
C PRO A 255 -11.06 -4.66 -18.60
N SER A 256 -10.87 -4.36 -17.32
CA SER A 256 -11.10 -5.20 -16.15
C SER A 256 -11.23 -4.28 -14.94
N ASP A 257 -12.12 -4.63 -14.02
CA ASP A 257 -12.30 -3.96 -12.73
C ASP A 257 -11.42 -4.56 -11.61
N PHE A 258 -10.68 -5.64 -11.94
CA PHE A 258 -9.77 -6.33 -11.03
C PHE A 258 -8.36 -5.76 -11.12
N GLY A 259 -7.78 -5.42 -9.97
CA GLY A 259 -6.44 -4.82 -9.87
C GLY A 259 -5.99 -4.74 -8.42
N PHE A 260 -4.76 -4.28 -8.15
CA PHE A 260 -4.28 -4.10 -6.77
C PHE A 260 -3.92 -2.65 -6.43
N PRO A 261 -3.03 -1.96 -7.17
CA PRO A 261 -2.65 -0.60 -6.83
C PRO A 261 -3.68 0.41 -7.32
N ILE A 262 -3.82 1.49 -6.55
CA ILE A 262 -4.38 2.77 -6.98
C ILE A 262 -3.55 3.89 -6.35
N ASP A 263 -3.28 4.96 -7.10
CA ASP A 263 -2.60 6.16 -6.57
C ASP A 263 -3.10 7.43 -7.27
N VAL A 264 -2.90 8.58 -6.64
CA VAL A 264 -3.36 9.91 -7.10
C VAL A 264 -2.17 10.78 -7.46
N HIS A 265 -2.23 11.46 -8.61
CA HIS A 265 -1.22 12.41 -9.06
C HIS A 265 -0.91 13.47 -7.99
N ALA A 266 0.37 13.82 -7.79
CA ALA A 266 0.78 14.69 -6.68
C ALA A 266 0.28 16.15 -6.74
N HIS A 267 -0.17 16.61 -7.91
CA HIS A 267 -0.62 17.99 -8.15
C HIS A 267 -1.99 18.11 -8.81
N GLU A 268 -2.66 16.98 -9.07
CA GLU A 268 -3.94 16.94 -9.79
C GLU A 268 -4.91 16.02 -9.03
N PRO A 269 -5.79 16.56 -8.16
CA PRO A 269 -6.58 15.75 -7.21
C PRO A 269 -7.62 14.81 -7.82
N ASP A 270 -7.91 14.95 -9.10
CA ASP A 270 -8.80 14.06 -9.86
C ASP A 270 -8.03 13.16 -10.84
N THR A 271 -6.70 13.25 -10.89
CA THR A 271 -5.88 12.40 -11.74
C THR A 271 -5.46 11.16 -10.99
N VAL A 272 -5.99 10.01 -11.38
CA VAL A 272 -5.83 8.71 -10.70
C VAL A 272 -5.26 7.66 -11.63
N TYR A 273 -4.49 6.74 -11.06
CA TYR A 273 -3.80 5.67 -11.78
C TYR A 273 -4.18 4.30 -11.22
N VAL A 274 -4.43 3.34 -12.10
CA VAL A 274 -4.65 1.93 -11.74
C VAL A 274 -3.89 1.01 -12.70
N VAL A 275 -3.66 -0.24 -12.29
CA VAL A 275 -3.06 -1.29 -13.14
C VAL A 275 -3.98 -2.51 -13.15
N PRO A 276 -4.93 -2.59 -14.09
CA PRO A 276 -5.85 -3.71 -14.18
C PRO A 276 -5.15 -5.00 -14.59
N ILE A 277 -5.58 -6.10 -13.98
CA ILE A 277 -5.23 -7.47 -14.33
C ILE A 277 -6.52 -8.26 -14.66
N LEU A 278 -6.38 -9.41 -15.30
CA LEU A 278 -7.49 -10.06 -15.99
C LEU A 278 -8.59 -10.54 -15.04
N SER A 279 -8.23 -11.19 -13.94
CA SER A 279 -9.16 -11.64 -12.90
C SER A 279 -8.42 -12.09 -11.64
N ASP A 280 -9.18 -12.46 -10.61
CA ASP A 280 -8.73 -13.14 -9.39
C ASP A 280 -8.18 -14.56 -9.63
N GLU A 281 -8.51 -15.19 -10.76
CA GLU A 281 -7.91 -16.46 -11.18
C GLU A 281 -6.67 -16.25 -12.07
N GLN A 282 -6.63 -15.13 -12.80
CA GLN A 282 -5.62 -14.84 -13.80
C GLN A 282 -4.92 -13.52 -13.48
N HIS A 283 -3.97 -13.59 -12.55
CA HIS A 283 -3.22 -12.44 -12.03
C HIS A 283 -2.17 -11.89 -13.03
N PHE A 284 -2.61 -11.46 -14.20
CA PHE A 284 -1.79 -10.80 -15.21
C PHE A 284 -2.60 -9.85 -16.11
N PRO A 285 -1.96 -8.85 -16.76
CA PRO A 285 -2.66 -7.87 -17.58
C PRO A 285 -3.53 -8.49 -18.68
N PRO A 286 -4.72 -7.92 -18.95
CA PRO A 286 -5.55 -8.34 -20.09
C PRO A 286 -4.75 -8.39 -21.39
N GLU A 287 -5.00 -9.43 -22.19
CA GLU A 287 -4.32 -9.69 -23.47
C GLU A 287 -2.79 -9.91 -23.37
N GLY A 288 -2.22 -10.02 -22.17
CA GLY A 288 -0.77 -10.10 -21.97
C GLY A 288 -0.06 -8.77 -22.29
N LYS A 289 -0.75 -7.64 -22.10
CA LYS A 289 -0.26 -6.29 -22.42
C LYS A 289 -0.23 -5.42 -21.17
N LEU A 290 0.96 -5.04 -20.72
CA LEU A 290 1.10 -4.20 -19.53
C LEU A 290 0.70 -2.76 -19.85
N ARG A 291 -0.26 -2.23 -19.08
CA ARG A 291 -0.80 -0.88 -19.24
C ARG A 291 -1.08 -0.30 -17.87
N VAL A 292 -0.65 0.94 -17.65
CA VAL A 292 -1.19 1.76 -16.56
C VAL A 292 -2.37 2.53 -17.13
N TYR A 293 -3.50 2.58 -16.43
CA TYR A 293 -4.63 3.40 -16.85
C TYR A 293 -4.68 4.67 -16.02
N ARG A 294 -4.91 5.80 -16.69
CA ARG A 294 -5.08 7.11 -16.05
C ARG A 294 -6.48 7.63 -16.32
N SER A 295 -7.12 8.17 -15.30
CA SER A 295 -8.26 9.06 -15.48
C SER A 295 -7.89 10.43 -14.95
N ARG A 296 -8.24 11.51 -15.66
CA ARG A 296 -8.01 12.90 -15.22
C ARG A 296 -9.25 13.55 -14.60
N VAL A 297 -10.36 12.82 -14.56
CA VAL A 297 -11.66 13.29 -14.08
C VAL A 297 -12.14 12.49 -12.85
N GLY A 298 -11.23 11.72 -12.26
CA GLY A 298 -11.47 10.92 -11.06
C GLY A 298 -12.23 9.62 -11.34
N GLY A 299 -11.97 9.00 -12.48
CA GLY A 299 -12.48 7.70 -12.91
C GLY A 299 -13.49 7.77 -14.05
N ASN A 300 -14.15 6.65 -14.34
CA ASN A 300 -15.09 6.40 -15.44
C ASN A 300 -14.55 6.52 -16.87
N GLU A 301 -13.69 7.51 -17.15
CA GLU A 301 -13.02 7.72 -18.42
C GLU A 301 -11.52 7.47 -18.24
N TRP A 302 -11.03 6.36 -18.82
CA TRP A 302 -9.67 5.90 -18.61
C TRP A 302 -8.89 5.80 -19.92
N GLU A 303 -7.69 6.37 -19.93
CA GLU A 303 -6.76 6.23 -21.06
C GLU A 303 -5.66 5.20 -20.75
N PRO A 304 -5.38 4.26 -21.67
CA PRO A 304 -4.28 3.32 -21.52
C PRO A 304 -2.92 4.00 -21.81
N LEU A 305 -2.06 4.02 -20.81
CA LEU A 305 -0.69 4.52 -20.89
C LEU A 305 0.26 3.35 -21.18
N THR A 306 0.83 3.34 -22.38
CA THR A 306 1.49 2.15 -22.95
C THR A 306 2.89 2.39 -23.48
N ASN A 307 3.27 3.65 -23.73
CA ASN A 307 4.51 3.96 -24.42
C ASN A 307 5.72 3.58 -23.55
N GLY A 308 6.50 2.59 -24.00
CA GLY A 308 7.63 2.03 -23.26
C GLY A 308 7.33 0.81 -22.40
N LEU A 309 6.07 0.35 -22.35
CA LEU A 309 5.67 -0.87 -21.62
C LEU A 309 5.49 -2.08 -22.57
N PRO A 310 5.75 -3.32 -22.11
CA PRO A 310 5.54 -4.53 -22.92
C PRO A 310 4.08 -4.69 -23.39
N GLN A 311 3.88 -4.75 -24.71
CA GLN A 311 2.56 -4.87 -25.36
C GLN A 311 2.28 -6.28 -25.94
N GLU A 312 3.04 -7.28 -25.52
CA GLU A 312 2.79 -8.69 -25.82
C GLU A 312 3.54 -9.58 -24.82
N ASN A 313 3.01 -10.79 -24.59
CA ASN A 313 3.62 -11.83 -23.76
C ASN A 313 4.02 -11.39 -22.34
N CYS A 314 3.31 -10.41 -21.77
CA CYS A 314 3.56 -9.91 -20.41
C CYS A 314 2.57 -10.52 -19.42
N TYR A 315 3.04 -11.49 -18.62
CA TYR A 315 2.23 -12.24 -17.65
C TYR A 315 2.65 -11.97 -16.20
N VAL A 316 3.02 -10.72 -15.90
CA VAL A 316 3.38 -10.27 -14.56
C VAL A 316 2.16 -9.76 -13.81
N ASN A 317 2.28 -9.51 -12.52
CA ASN A 317 1.29 -8.79 -11.71
C ASN A 317 1.94 -7.51 -11.14
N VAL A 318 1.13 -6.54 -10.70
CA VAL A 318 1.57 -5.38 -9.92
C VAL A 318 0.80 -5.42 -8.60
N LEU A 319 1.52 -5.55 -7.48
CA LEU A 319 0.92 -5.70 -6.16
C LEU A 319 0.51 -4.35 -5.57
N ARG A 320 -0.32 -4.38 -4.53
CA ARG A 320 -1.03 -3.22 -3.97
C ARG A 320 -0.12 -2.10 -3.48
N ASP A 321 1.02 -2.44 -2.90
CA ASP A 321 2.03 -1.47 -2.44
C ASP A 321 3.14 -1.24 -3.48
N ALA A 322 3.03 -1.81 -4.68
CA ALA A 322 4.04 -1.77 -5.73
C ALA A 322 3.82 -0.63 -6.74
N MET A 323 3.18 0.46 -6.31
CA MET A 323 3.02 1.71 -7.07
C MET A 323 3.19 2.90 -6.12
N ALA A 324 3.85 3.96 -6.60
CA ALA A 324 3.99 5.21 -5.88
C ALA A 324 4.15 6.41 -6.82
N VAL A 325 3.86 7.61 -6.33
CA VAL A 325 4.05 8.88 -7.03
C VAL A 325 5.07 9.79 -6.33
N ASP A 326 5.93 10.46 -7.09
CA ASP A 326 6.82 11.50 -6.55
C ASP A 326 6.14 12.88 -6.54
N GLU A 327 6.76 13.85 -5.85
CA GLU A 327 6.22 15.20 -5.65
C GLU A 327 6.98 16.26 -6.48
N LEU A 328 7.74 15.85 -7.51
CA LEU A 328 8.38 16.79 -8.44
C LEU A 328 7.33 17.48 -9.33
N ASP A 329 7.65 18.66 -9.88
CA ASP A 329 6.73 19.45 -10.73
C ASP A 329 6.16 18.59 -11.88
N ASP A 330 7.04 17.91 -12.61
CA ASP A 330 6.66 16.83 -13.52
C ASP A 330 6.46 15.55 -12.70
N CYS A 331 5.23 15.31 -12.23
CA CYS A 331 4.92 14.20 -11.33
C CYS A 331 5.38 12.86 -11.92
N GLY A 332 6.22 12.15 -11.16
CA GLY A 332 6.71 10.83 -11.54
C GLY A 332 5.81 9.72 -11.04
N ILE A 333 5.57 8.72 -11.88
CA ILE A 333 4.81 7.51 -11.52
C ILE A 333 5.75 6.31 -11.57
N TYR A 334 5.73 5.50 -10.51
CA TYR A 334 6.62 4.36 -10.32
C TYR A 334 5.78 3.12 -10.09
N PHE A 335 6.19 1.97 -10.65
CA PHE A 335 5.61 0.70 -10.24
C PHE A 335 6.60 -0.45 -10.43
N GLY A 336 6.38 -1.52 -9.66
CA GLY A 336 7.18 -2.74 -9.66
C GLY A 336 6.33 -3.96 -10.02
N THR A 337 6.90 -4.84 -10.84
CA THR A 337 6.20 -6.05 -11.29
C THR A 337 6.64 -7.29 -10.50
N THR A 338 5.76 -8.28 -10.41
CA THR A 338 6.13 -9.59 -9.86
C THR A 338 7.14 -10.35 -10.71
N GLY A 339 7.38 -9.89 -11.95
CA GLY A 339 8.46 -10.36 -12.83
C GLY A 339 9.84 -9.80 -12.49
N GLY A 340 9.94 -8.79 -11.62
CA GLY A 340 11.21 -8.22 -11.17
C GLY A 340 11.62 -6.92 -11.85
N ASP A 341 10.74 -6.32 -12.65
CA ASP A 341 11.03 -5.06 -13.32
C ASP A 341 10.43 -3.89 -12.53
N VAL A 342 11.18 -2.79 -12.42
CA VAL A 342 10.72 -1.54 -11.82
C VAL A 342 10.75 -0.44 -12.88
N TYR A 343 9.61 0.20 -13.10
CA TYR A 343 9.43 1.24 -14.12
C TYR A 343 9.29 2.61 -13.49
N VAL A 344 9.67 3.63 -14.27
CA VAL A 344 9.35 5.04 -14.02
C VAL A 344 8.72 5.65 -15.26
N SER A 345 7.72 6.49 -15.04
CA SER A 345 7.35 7.55 -15.96
C SER A 345 7.66 8.90 -15.30
N PRO A 346 8.57 9.72 -15.87
CA PRO A 346 8.90 11.04 -15.33
C PRO A 346 7.92 12.14 -15.77
N ASP A 347 6.88 11.79 -16.52
CA ASP A 347 5.97 12.71 -17.23
C ASP A 347 4.51 12.29 -17.04
N SER A 348 4.13 12.02 -15.79
CA SER A 348 2.74 11.75 -15.40
C SER A 348 2.10 10.55 -16.10
N GLY A 349 2.92 9.59 -16.53
CA GLY A 349 2.53 8.35 -17.17
C GLY A 349 2.60 8.36 -18.71
N ASP A 350 2.96 9.47 -19.36
CA ASP A 350 2.94 9.58 -20.83
C ASP A 350 4.04 8.73 -21.50
N THR A 351 5.21 8.59 -20.87
CA THR A 351 6.30 7.70 -21.31
C THR A 351 6.88 6.89 -20.17
N TRP A 352 7.17 5.62 -20.42
CA TRP A 352 7.72 4.68 -19.45
C TRP A 352 9.10 4.20 -19.84
N ARG A 353 9.95 3.98 -18.85
CA ARG A 353 11.22 3.27 -19.00
C ARG A 353 11.51 2.39 -17.79
N PRO A 354 12.16 1.22 -17.97
CA PRO A 354 12.64 0.45 -16.85
C PRO A 354 13.78 1.22 -16.14
N ILE A 355 13.72 1.30 -14.82
CA ILE A 355 14.84 1.71 -13.97
C ILE A 355 15.83 0.55 -13.85
N VAL A 356 15.29 -0.64 -13.56
CA VAL A 356 16.02 -1.88 -13.35
C VAL A 356 15.13 -3.06 -13.76
N ASN A 357 15.75 -4.12 -14.27
CA ASN A 357 15.07 -5.36 -14.68
C ASN A 357 15.67 -6.56 -13.93
N ASN A 358 14.94 -7.66 -13.89
CA ASN A 358 15.38 -8.94 -13.31
C ASN A 358 15.69 -8.91 -11.80
N LEU A 359 15.03 -8.05 -11.03
CA LEU A 359 14.99 -8.19 -9.58
C LEU A 359 14.19 -9.44 -9.19
N PRO A 360 14.23 -9.87 -7.92
CA PRO A 360 13.21 -10.76 -7.39
C PRO A 360 11.82 -10.11 -7.50
N SER A 361 10.78 -10.94 -7.41
CA SER A 361 9.39 -10.49 -7.46
C SER A 361 9.14 -9.31 -6.51
N VAL A 362 8.72 -8.16 -7.05
CA VAL A 362 8.54 -6.92 -6.30
C VAL A 362 7.26 -7.00 -5.47
N LEU A 363 7.37 -6.60 -4.20
CA LEU A 363 6.29 -6.59 -3.22
C LEU A 363 5.79 -5.17 -2.96
N SER A 364 6.70 -4.21 -2.90
CA SER A 364 6.41 -2.80 -2.65
C SER A 364 7.37 -1.87 -3.37
N VAL A 365 6.89 -0.68 -3.71
CA VAL A 365 7.62 0.43 -4.29
C VAL A 365 7.18 1.68 -3.58
N GLU A 366 8.14 2.39 -2.99
CA GLU A 366 7.91 3.65 -2.29
C GLU A 366 8.88 4.70 -2.82
N VAL A 367 8.47 5.97 -2.87
CA VAL A 367 9.29 7.04 -3.44
C VAL A 367 9.38 8.25 -2.54
N GLN A 368 10.56 8.88 -2.53
CA GLN A 368 10.81 10.15 -1.86
C GLN A 368 11.43 11.16 -2.82
N THR A 369 10.90 12.37 -2.74
CA THR A 369 11.50 13.56 -3.36
C THR A 369 12.43 14.22 -2.33
N LEU A 370 13.68 14.45 -2.72
CA LEU A 370 14.74 15.00 -1.87
C LEU A 370 15.28 16.32 -2.46
N PRO A 371 15.75 17.26 -1.63
CA PRO A 371 16.26 18.57 -2.09
C PRO A 371 17.61 18.54 -2.85
#